data_AF-A0A2S9QRX3-F1
#
_entry.id   AF-A0A2S9QRX3-F1
#
_cell.length_a   1.000
_cell.length_b   1.000
_cell.length_c   1.000
_cell.angle_alpha   90.00
_cell.angle_beta   90.00
_cell.angle_gamma   90.00
#
_symmetry.space_group_name_H-M   'P 1'
#
loop_
_entity.id
_entity.type
_entity.pdbx_description
1 polymer ?
#
loop_
_entity_poly.entity_id
_entity_poly.type
_entity_poly.pdbx_seq_one_letter_code
_entity_poly.pdbx_strand_id
1 'polypeptide(L)'
;MRILICEDSVLLREGLVRLLEHGGHEVVAALPDAEELPARVAETDPELCILDVRLPPSYSDEGIRAALELRRTRPGLPLLVLSQYVEERYASELIAAQGAAFGYLLKDRVADVSEFVESIQRIASGATVLDPEVVAQLLTRRSRDDRMQALTDRERTVLAALAEGRSNQAIAALLFLSEASVEKHITAIFQKLGLEPDEGGNRRVLAAIAHLESTGSIPATPPGAPEPNAQMGTAS
;
A
#
# COMPACT_ATOMS: atom_id res chain seq x y z
N MET A 1 16.29 19.92 -14.75
CA MET A 1 16.68 18.79 -13.89
C MET A 1 16.70 17.54 -14.73
N ARG A 2 17.61 16.63 -14.43
CA ARG A 2 17.84 15.37 -15.11
C ARG A 2 17.04 14.29 -14.41
N ILE A 3 16.04 13.74 -15.09
CA ILE A 3 15.06 12.82 -14.50
C ILE A 3 15.18 11.47 -15.19
N LEU A 4 15.19 10.40 -14.40
CA LEU A 4 15.06 9.04 -14.91
C LEU A 4 13.66 8.52 -14.58
N ILE A 5 13.03 7.83 -15.54
CA ILE A 5 11.69 7.25 -15.38
C ILE A 5 11.79 5.74 -15.52
N CYS A 6 11.04 5.01 -14.68
CA CYS A 6 10.84 3.58 -14.79
C CYS A 6 9.35 3.30 -14.59
N GLU A 7 8.67 2.92 -15.65
CA GLU A 7 7.21 2.79 -15.73
C GLU A 7 6.90 1.76 -16.83
N ASP A 8 6.07 0.75 -16.56
CA ASP A 8 5.82 -0.33 -17.51
C ASP A 8 4.86 0.11 -18.64
N SER A 9 3.84 0.89 -18.28
CA SER A 9 2.84 1.42 -19.20
C SER A 9 3.48 2.35 -20.22
N VAL A 10 3.57 1.89 -21.47
CA VAL A 10 4.14 2.66 -22.59
C VAL A 10 3.48 4.03 -22.71
N LEU A 11 2.14 4.09 -22.60
CA LEU A 11 1.41 5.34 -22.75
C LEU A 11 1.72 6.33 -21.61
N LEU A 12 1.77 5.84 -20.37
CA LEU A 12 2.08 6.69 -19.22
C LEU A 12 3.54 7.14 -19.26
N ARG A 13 4.47 6.24 -19.58
CA ARG A 13 5.90 6.56 -19.72
C ARG A 13 6.14 7.65 -20.76
N GLU A 14 5.58 7.50 -21.97
CA GLU A 14 5.68 8.51 -23.03
C GLU A 14 4.99 9.83 -22.65
N GLY A 15 3.85 9.75 -21.94
CA GLY A 15 3.15 10.91 -21.41
C GLY A 15 3.99 11.70 -20.40
N LEU A 16 4.61 10.99 -19.44
CA LEU A 16 5.51 11.57 -18.44
C LEU A 16 6.73 12.22 -19.11
N VAL A 17 7.35 11.56 -20.10
CA VAL A 17 8.48 12.13 -20.85
C VAL A 17 8.11 13.48 -21.42
N ARG A 18 7.03 13.54 -22.21
CA ARG A 18 6.59 14.78 -22.86
C ARG A 18 6.21 15.87 -21.87
N LEU A 19 5.54 15.48 -20.78
CA LEU A 19 5.11 16.40 -19.73
C LEU A 19 6.33 17.05 -19.06
N LEU A 20 7.32 16.26 -18.69
CA LEU A 20 8.53 16.73 -18.00
C LEU A 20 9.41 17.59 -18.91
N GLU A 21 9.57 17.17 -20.18
CA GLU A 21 10.29 17.96 -21.18
C GLU A 21 9.60 19.31 -21.45
N HIS A 22 8.27 19.33 -21.52
CA HIS A 22 7.51 20.58 -21.63
C HIS A 22 7.70 21.48 -20.40
N GLY A 23 7.87 20.88 -19.21
CA GLY A 23 8.23 21.57 -17.96
C GLY A 23 9.69 22.04 -17.87
N GLY A 24 10.50 21.85 -18.92
CA GLY A 24 11.91 22.26 -18.94
C GLY A 24 12.85 21.29 -18.21
N HIS A 25 12.42 20.05 -17.99
CA HIS A 25 13.27 18.98 -17.47
C HIS A 25 13.87 18.15 -18.61
N GLU A 26 14.94 17.42 -18.32
CA GLU A 26 15.59 16.51 -19.26
C GLU A 26 15.35 15.08 -18.78
N VAL A 27 14.73 14.24 -19.61
CA VAL A 27 14.58 12.82 -19.28
C VAL A 27 15.79 12.04 -19.82
N VAL A 28 16.67 11.63 -18.91
CA VAL A 28 17.96 11.00 -19.26
C VAL A 28 17.84 9.50 -19.57
N ALA A 29 16.77 8.87 -19.09
CA ALA A 29 16.38 7.52 -19.45
C ALA A 29 14.91 7.27 -19.10
N ALA A 30 14.24 6.43 -19.89
CA ALA A 30 12.89 5.94 -19.64
C ALA A 30 12.87 4.43 -19.82
N LEU A 31 12.66 3.68 -18.73
CA LEU A 31 12.78 2.23 -18.67
C LEU A 31 11.40 1.58 -18.50
N PRO A 32 11.17 0.38 -19.08
CA PRO A 32 9.93 -0.37 -18.89
C PRO A 32 9.93 -1.23 -17.63
N ASP A 33 11.08 -1.48 -17.02
CA ASP A 33 11.25 -2.34 -15.86
C ASP A 33 12.46 -1.90 -15.00
N ALA A 34 12.64 -2.57 -13.87
CA ALA A 34 13.67 -2.26 -12.89
C ALA A 34 15.01 -2.98 -13.13
N GLU A 35 15.15 -3.81 -14.16
CA GLU A 35 16.33 -4.67 -14.34
C GLU A 35 17.58 -3.83 -14.62
N GLU A 36 17.49 -2.88 -15.56
CA GLU A 36 18.61 -2.01 -15.96
C GLU A 36 18.73 -0.75 -15.10
N LEU A 37 17.77 -0.50 -14.21
CA LEU A 37 17.63 0.75 -13.48
C LEU A 37 18.91 1.14 -12.70
N PRO A 38 19.55 0.28 -11.88
CA PRO A 38 20.75 0.67 -11.14
C PRO A 38 21.92 1.07 -12.06
N ALA A 39 22.09 0.35 -13.17
CA ALA A 39 23.14 0.64 -14.15
C ALA A 39 22.89 1.98 -14.84
N ARG A 40 21.65 2.24 -15.26
CA ARG A 40 21.26 3.50 -15.91
C ARG A 40 21.35 4.69 -14.96
N VAL A 41 20.98 4.54 -13.68
CA VAL A 41 21.19 5.59 -12.67
C VAL A 41 22.69 5.88 -12.50
N ALA A 42 23.55 4.86 -12.54
CA ALA A 42 24.99 5.07 -12.44
C ALA A 42 25.62 5.74 -13.67
N GLU A 43 25.18 5.37 -14.86
CA GLU A 43 25.64 5.93 -16.14
C GLU A 43 25.15 7.37 -16.34
N THR A 44 23.89 7.62 -16.01
CA THR A 44 23.23 8.89 -16.31
C THR A 44 23.26 9.86 -15.13
N ASP A 45 23.55 9.46 -13.89
CA ASP A 45 23.60 10.37 -12.73
C ASP A 45 22.39 11.33 -12.62
N PRO A 46 21.15 10.80 -12.56
CA PRO A 46 19.95 11.64 -12.52
C PRO A 46 19.83 12.41 -11.20
N GLU A 47 19.17 13.55 -11.24
CA GLU A 47 18.83 14.38 -10.08
C GLU A 47 17.52 13.93 -9.40
N LEU A 48 16.69 13.14 -10.08
CA LEU A 48 15.47 12.54 -9.53
C LEU A 48 15.11 11.28 -10.32
N CYS A 49 14.62 10.24 -9.63
CA CYS A 49 14.02 9.07 -10.28
C CYS A 49 12.52 8.99 -10.02
N ILE A 50 11.74 8.71 -11.07
CA ILE A 50 10.31 8.40 -10.99
C ILE A 50 10.15 6.89 -11.23
N LEU A 51 9.49 6.21 -10.30
CA LEU A 51 9.36 4.75 -10.27
C LEU A 51 7.89 4.39 -10.14
N ASP A 52 7.35 3.64 -11.09
CA ASP A 52 6.11 2.91 -10.86
C ASP A 52 6.30 1.81 -9.82
N VAL A 53 5.30 1.53 -8.99
CA VAL A 53 5.34 0.42 -8.03
C VAL A 53 5.29 -0.93 -8.71
N ARG A 54 4.37 -1.11 -9.66
CA ARG A 54 4.02 -2.42 -10.23
C ARG A 54 4.74 -2.65 -11.55
N LEU A 55 6.02 -3.02 -11.45
CA LEU A 55 6.85 -3.32 -12.61
C LEU A 55 6.89 -4.84 -12.89
N PRO A 56 7.23 -5.26 -14.12
CA PRO A 56 7.53 -6.65 -14.44
C PRO A 56 8.66 -7.22 -13.52
N PRO A 57 8.70 -8.55 -13.31
CA PRO A 57 7.84 -9.56 -13.94
C PRO A 57 6.55 -9.88 -13.17
N SER A 58 6.45 -9.60 -11.87
CA SER A 58 5.29 -10.00 -11.06
C SER A 58 4.23 -8.90 -10.91
N TYR A 59 4.56 -7.65 -11.26
CA TYR A 59 3.66 -6.50 -11.17
C TYR A 59 3.12 -6.29 -9.75
N SER A 60 3.95 -6.54 -8.73
CA SER A 60 3.57 -6.38 -7.33
C SER A 60 4.22 -5.17 -6.69
N ASP A 61 5.54 -5.23 -6.51
CA ASP A 61 6.29 -4.32 -5.61
C ASP A 61 7.73 -4.10 -6.07
N GLU A 62 8.06 -4.55 -7.29
CA GLU A 62 9.38 -4.41 -7.91
C GLU A 62 9.89 -2.97 -7.87
N GLY A 63 9.03 -2.00 -8.13
CA GLY A 63 9.38 -0.58 -8.09
C GLY A 63 9.76 -0.06 -6.71
N ILE A 64 9.06 -0.54 -5.67
CA ILE A 64 9.40 -0.22 -4.28
C ILE A 64 10.75 -0.84 -3.94
N ARG A 65 10.94 -2.13 -4.25
CA ARG A 65 12.19 -2.83 -3.97
C ARG A 65 13.37 -2.14 -4.65
N ALA A 66 13.17 -1.70 -5.89
CA ALA A 66 14.13 -0.89 -6.63
C ALA A 66 14.40 0.47 -5.95
N ALA A 67 13.36 1.18 -5.50
CA ALA A 67 13.50 2.45 -4.77
C ALA A 67 14.32 2.28 -3.48
N LEU A 68 14.05 1.24 -2.70
CA LEU A 68 14.79 0.93 -1.48
C LEU A 68 16.26 0.64 -1.76
N GLU A 69 16.55 -0.13 -2.82
CA GLU A 69 17.92 -0.44 -3.22
C GLU A 69 18.68 0.80 -3.74
N LEU A 70 18.00 1.66 -4.53
CA LEU A 70 18.56 2.94 -4.94
C LEU A 70 18.86 3.84 -3.75
N ARG A 71 18.00 3.87 -2.73
CA ARG A 71 18.23 4.66 -1.52
C ARG A 71 19.40 4.13 -0.69
N ARG A 72 19.60 2.81 -0.67
CA ARG A 72 20.74 2.17 -0.01
C ARG A 72 22.06 2.50 -0.71
N THR A 73 22.07 2.52 -2.03
CA THR A 73 23.28 2.73 -2.85
C THR A 73 23.56 4.21 -3.14
N ARG A 74 22.53 5.04 -3.20
CA ARG A 74 22.56 6.50 -3.38
C ARG A 74 21.62 7.20 -2.39
N PRO A 75 22.01 7.34 -1.12
CA PRO A 75 21.16 7.92 -0.07
C PRO A 75 20.72 9.36 -0.31
N GLY A 76 21.42 10.09 -1.19
CA GLY A 76 21.15 11.47 -1.57
C GLY A 76 20.20 11.65 -2.76
N LEU A 77 19.88 10.57 -3.48
CA LEU A 77 19.06 10.63 -4.70
C LEU A 77 17.57 10.80 -4.37
N PRO A 78 16.92 11.89 -4.78
CA PRO A 78 15.47 12.06 -4.66
C PRO A 78 14.70 11.02 -5.47
N LEU A 79 13.68 10.43 -4.85
CA LEU A 79 12.84 9.40 -5.48
C LEU A 79 11.37 9.82 -5.43
N LEU A 80 10.64 9.65 -6.52
CA LEU A 80 9.19 9.74 -6.59
C LEU A 80 8.63 8.37 -7.00
N VAL A 81 7.77 7.82 -6.17
CA VAL A 81 7.04 6.59 -6.46
C VAL A 81 5.63 6.93 -6.93
N LEU A 82 5.22 6.35 -8.05
CA LEU A 82 3.87 6.42 -8.59
C LEU A 82 3.16 5.09 -8.39
N SER A 83 1.91 5.14 -7.95
CA SER A 83 1.11 3.93 -7.80
C SER A 83 -0.30 4.12 -8.32
N GLN A 84 -0.88 3.08 -8.91
CA GLN A 84 -2.28 3.11 -9.32
C GLN A 84 -3.24 3.07 -8.12
N TYR A 85 -2.85 2.35 -7.07
CA TYR A 85 -3.57 2.25 -5.81
C TYR A 85 -2.58 2.38 -4.65
N VAL A 86 -3.04 2.69 -3.45
CA VAL A 86 -2.13 2.74 -2.30
C VAL A 86 -1.65 1.33 -1.97
N GLU A 87 -0.36 1.09 -2.18
CA GLU A 87 0.29 -0.18 -1.81
C GLU A 87 0.73 -0.09 -0.33
N GLU A 88 -0.23 -0.37 0.56
CA GLU A 88 -0.18 -0.10 2.00
C GLU A 88 1.06 -0.65 2.72
N ARG A 89 1.61 -1.78 2.26
CA ARG A 89 2.76 -2.45 2.88
C ARG A 89 4.05 -1.66 2.79
N TYR A 90 4.22 -0.96 1.68
CA TYR A 90 5.51 -0.49 1.23
C TYR A 90 5.70 1.01 1.40
N ALA A 91 4.60 1.77 1.40
CA ALA A 91 4.62 3.20 1.71
C ALA A 91 5.20 3.46 3.11
N SER A 92 4.88 2.62 4.11
CA SER A 92 5.45 2.73 5.46
C SER A 92 6.96 2.50 5.52
N GLU A 93 7.49 1.55 4.74
CA GLU A 93 8.93 1.26 4.72
C GLU A 93 9.72 2.39 4.06
N LEU A 94 9.20 2.95 2.97
CA LEU A 94 9.82 4.10 2.28
C LEU A 94 9.81 5.37 3.13
N ILE A 95 8.77 5.57 3.95
CA ILE A 95 8.70 6.69 4.89
C ILE A 95 9.62 6.47 6.10
N ALA A 96 9.70 5.24 6.61
CA ALA A 96 10.55 4.90 7.75
C ALA A 96 12.05 4.90 7.40
N ALA A 97 12.39 4.66 6.13
CA ALA A 97 13.75 4.75 5.64
C ALA A 97 14.28 6.19 5.77
N GLN A 98 15.25 6.41 6.67
CA GLN A 98 15.99 7.65 6.74
C GLN A 98 16.78 7.88 5.44
N GLY A 99 16.72 9.07 4.86
CA GLY A 99 17.48 9.39 3.64
C GLY A 99 16.91 10.60 2.90
N ALA A 100 17.35 10.80 1.66
CA ALA A 100 16.94 11.89 0.76
C ALA A 100 15.43 12.06 0.59
N ALA A 101 15.08 13.18 -0.03
CA ALA A 101 13.73 13.55 -0.41
C ALA A 101 12.97 12.43 -1.12
N PHE A 102 11.69 12.31 -0.79
CA PHE A 102 10.86 11.21 -1.23
C PHE A 102 9.44 11.69 -1.58
N GLY A 103 8.91 11.19 -2.69
CA GLY A 103 7.54 11.37 -3.13
C GLY A 103 6.79 10.06 -3.18
N TYR A 104 5.54 10.02 -2.75
CA TYR A 104 4.59 8.96 -3.08
C TYR A 104 3.30 9.59 -3.57
N LEU A 105 2.98 9.41 -4.85
CA LEU A 105 1.78 9.94 -5.48
C LEU A 105 0.97 8.83 -6.14
N LEU A 106 -0.36 9.04 -6.18
CA LEU A 106 -1.22 8.21 -7.02
C LEU A 106 -1.07 8.64 -8.49
N LYS A 107 -1.17 7.67 -9.42
CA LYS A 107 -1.07 7.92 -10.87
C LYS A 107 -2.13 8.93 -11.35
N ASP A 108 -3.29 8.98 -10.71
CA ASP A 108 -4.34 9.97 -11.01
C ASP A 108 -3.87 11.42 -10.79
N ARG A 109 -2.88 11.66 -9.92
CA ARG A 109 -2.29 13.00 -9.71
C ARG A 109 -1.46 13.48 -10.88
N VAL A 110 -0.99 12.58 -11.74
CA VAL A 110 -0.27 12.96 -12.97
C VAL A 110 -1.21 13.70 -13.93
N ALA A 111 -2.53 13.49 -13.82
CA ALA A 111 -3.51 14.19 -14.65
C ALA A 111 -3.58 15.70 -14.35
N ASP A 112 -3.30 16.12 -13.10
CA ASP A 112 -3.08 17.53 -12.77
C ASP A 112 -1.60 17.87 -12.98
N VAL A 113 -1.29 18.28 -14.21
CA VAL A 113 0.08 18.55 -14.66
C VAL A 113 0.76 19.60 -13.79
N SER A 114 0.04 20.63 -13.33
CA SER A 114 0.64 21.71 -12.54
C SER A 114 0.99 21.22 -11.14
N GLU A 115 0.07 20.51 -10.47
CA GLU A 115 0.30 19.92 -9.15
C GLU A 115 1.45 18.88 -9.19
N PHE A 116 1.49 18.07 -10.24
CA PHE A 116 2.52 17.06 -10.44
C PHE A 116 3.92 17.66 -10.59
N VAL A 117 4.08 18.68 -11.44
CA VAL A 117 5.38 19.37 -11.63
C VAL A 117 5.82 20.10 -10.37
N GLU A 118 4.89 20.75 -9.64
CA GLU A 118 5.20 21.36 -8.35
C GLU A 118 5.70 20.31 -7.34
N SER A 119 5.05 19.14 -7.30
CA SER A 119 5.47 18.04 -6.43
C SER A 119 6.89 17.56 -6.74
N ILE A 120 7.24 17.42 -8.03
CA ILE A 120 8.59 17.06 -8.47
C ILE A 120 9.62 18.10 -8.00
N GLN A 121 9.33 19.39 -8.17
CA GLN A 121 10.23 20.47 -7.73
C GLN A 121 10.43 20.46 -6.21
N ARG A 122 9.35 20.24 -5.45
CA ARG A 122 9.42 20.12 -3.99
C ARG A 122 10.29 18.94 -3.58
N ILE A 123 10.11 17.77 -4.19
CA ILE A 123 10.93 16.58 -3.92
C ILE A 123 12.40 16.87 -4.26
N ALA A 124 12.69 17.41 -5.44
CA ALA A 124 14.06 17.77 -5.82
C ALA A 124 14.70 18.79 -4.86
N SER A 125 13.91 19.66 -4.23
CA SER A 125 14.39 20.63 -3.24
C SER A 125 14.64 20.06 -1.83
N GLY A 126 14.42 18.76 -1.61
CA GLY A 126 14.63 18.13 -0.31
C GLY A 126 13.35 17.73 0.43
N ALA A 127 12.17 18.05 -0.10
CA ALA A 127 10.91 17.84 0.60
C ALA A 127 10.42 16.39 0.51
N THR A 128 9.65 15.98 1.52
CA THR A 128 8.81 14.77 1.41
C THR A 128 7.42 15.18 0.93
N VAL A 129 6.91 14.50 -0.11
CA VAL A 129 5.57 14.74 -0.66
C VAL A 129 4.79 13.43 -0.64
N LEU A 130 3.62 13.43 0.00
CA LEU A 130 2.74 12.27 0.07
C LEU A 130 1.34 12.69 -0.37
N ASP A 131 0.72 11.89 -1.22
CA ASP A 131 -0.68 12.08 -1.57
C ASP A 131 -1.58 11.97 -0.32
N PRO A 132 -2.59 12.84 -0.16
CA PRO A 132 -3.50 12.79 0.99
C PRO A 132 -4.20 11.44 1.19
N GLU A 133 -4.53 10.73 0.11
CA GLU A 133 -5.15 9.40 0.15
C GLU A 133 -4.17 8.36 0.68
N VAL A 134 -2.90 8.42 0.25
CA VAL A 134 -1.82 7.58 0.80
C VAL A 134 -1.67 7.82 2.30
N VAL A 135 -1.70 9.08 2.74
CA VAL A 135 -1.62 9.43 4.18
C VAL A 135 -2.82 8.86 4.95
N ALA A 136 -4.04 9.05 4.44
CA ALA A 136 -5.26 8.58 5.11
C ALA A 136 -5.24 7.05 5.31
N GLN A 137 -4.79 6.30 4.31
CA GLN A 137 -4.69 4.85 4.39
C GLN A 137 -3.59 4.39 5.34
N LEU A 138 -2.43 5.04 5.35
CA LEU A 138 -1.35 4.76 6.31
C LEU A 138 -1.79 4.97 7.77
N LEU A 139 -2.56 6.03 8.04
CA LEU A 139 -3.11 6.29 9.37
C LEU A 139 -4.12 5.22 9.79
N THR A 140 -4.94 4.75 8.85
CA THR A 140 -5.91 3.67 9.08
C THR A 140 -5.21 2.37 9.47
N ARG A 141 -4.13 2.01 8.76
CA ARG A 141 -3.34 0.81 9.07
C ARG A 141 -2.66 0.89 10.43
N ARG A 142 -2.03 2.03 10.76
CA ARG A 142 -1.41 2.21 12.08
C ARG A 142 -2.41 1.96 13.20
N SER A 143 -3.63 2.49 13.08
CA SER A 143 -4.70 2.21 14.05
C SER A 143 -5.04 0.72 14.13
N ARG A 144 -5.09 0.00 13.00
CA ARG A 144 -5.35 -1.45 12.97
C ARG A 144 -4.23 -2.27 13.61
N ASP A 145 -2.98 -1.95 13.29
CA ASP A 145 -1.79 -2.60 13.85
C ASP A 145 -1.70 -2.37 15.37
N ASP A 146 -1.99 -1.15 15.83
CA ASP A 146 -2.03 -0.81 17.26
C ASP A 146 -3.12 -1.63 18.00
N ARG A 147 -4.32 -1.78 17.40
CA ARG A 147 -5.39 -2.62 17.96
C ARG A 147 -4.98 -4.10 18.01
N MET A 148 -4.31 -4.59 16.98
CA MET A 148 -3.80 -5.97 16.95
C MET A 148 -2.73 -6.17 18.02
N GLN A 149 -1.81 -5.22 18.20
CA GLN A 149 -0.76 -5.25 19.22
C GLN A 149 -1.34 -5.27 20.65
N ALA A 150 -2.47 -4.60 20.88
CA ALA A 150 -3.16 -4.56 22.18
C ALA A 150 -3.77 -5.91 22.65
N LEU A 151 -3.87 -6.90 21.76
CA LEU A 151 -4.28 -8.25 22.15
C LEU A 151 -3.21 -8.92 23.02
N THR A 152 -3.62 -9.68 24.02
CA THR A 152 -2.73 -10.58 24.78
C THR A 152 -2.39 -11.82 23.96
N ASP A 153 -1.33 -12.54 24.33
CA ASP A 153 -0.95 -13.78 23.63
C ASP A 153 -2.06 -14.83 23.62
N ARG A 154 -2.85 -14.88 24.71
CA ARG A 154 -4.01 -15.77 24.80
C ARG A 154 -5.11 -15.34 23.83
N GLU A 155 -5.41 -14.05 23.75
CA GLU A 155 -6.39 -13.50 22.81
C GLU A 155 -5.95 -13.69 21.36
N ARG A 156 -4.67 -13.51 21.03
CA ARG A 156 -4.13 -13.81 19.69
C ARG A 156 -4.34 -15.28 19.30
N THR A 157 -4.09 -16.19 20.24
CA THR A 157 -4.28 -17.64 20.03
C THR A 157 -5.76 -17.98 19.80
N VAL A 158 -6.67 -17.38 20.58
CA VAL A 158 -8.11 -17.53 20.39
C VAL A 158 -8.56 -16.94 19.05
N LEU A 159 -8.04 -15.77 18.67
CA LEU A 159 -8.34 -15.11 17.40
C LEU A 159 -7.89 -15.94 16.20
N ALA A 160 -6.71 -16.55 16.23
CA ALA A 160 -6.22 -17.43 15.17
C ALA A 160 -7.15 -18.64 14.97
N ALA A 161 -7.51 -19.33 16.06
CA ALA A 161 -8.42 -20.46 16.00
C ALA A 161 -9.84 -20.05 15.54
N LEU A 162 -10.28 -18.83 15.87
CA LEU A 162 -11.52 -18.25 15.37
C LEU A 162 -11.44 -17.95 13.86
N ALA A 163 -10.30 -17.45 13.37
CA ALA A 163 -10.07 -17.17 11.96
C ALA A 163 -10.00 -18.45 11.10
N GLU A 164 -9.60 -19.58 11.68
CA GLU A 164 -9.73 -20.92 11.09
C GLU A 164 -11.19 -21.42 11.02
N GLY A 165 -12.16 -20.64 11.49
CA GLY A 165 -13.57 -20.98 11.47
C GLY A 165 -14.02 -21.91 12.60
N ARG A 166 -13.22 -22.08 13.66
CA ARG A 166 -13.56 -22.99 14.77
C ARG A 166 -14.69 -22.42 15.65
N SER A 167 -15.55 -23.33 16.13
CA SER A 167 -16.59 -23.04 17.12
C SER A 167 -15.99 -22.78 18.51
N ASN A 168 -16.74 -22.15 19.42
CA ASN A 168 -16.27 -21.91 20.80
C ASN A 168 -15.92 -23.22 21.52
N GLN A 169 -16.72 -24.27 21.32
CA GLN A 169 -16.46 -25.60 21.87
C GLN A 169 -15.14 -26.20 21.34
N ALA A 170 -14.88 -26.08 20.03
CA ALA A 170 -13.65 -26.57 19.42
C ALA A 170 -12.41 -25.78 19.90
N ILE A 171 -12.54 -24.46 20.07
CA ILE A 171 -11.49 -23.61 20.62
C ILE A 171 -11.23 -23.95 22.10
N ALA A 172 -12.28 -24.16 22.88
CA ALA A 172 -12.19 -24.55 24.28
C ALA A 172 -11.45 -25.87 24.47
N ALA A 173 -11.80 -26.88 23.66
CA ALA A 173 -11.10 -28.17 23.64
C ALA A 173 -9.63 -28.03 23.19
N LEU A 174 -9.36 -27.25 22.14
CA LEU A 174 -8.01 -27.03 21.62
C LEU A 174 -7.08 -26.36 22.65
N LEU A 175 -7.60 -25.37 23.37
CA LEU A 175 -6.80 -24.53 24.26
C LEU A 175 -6.90 -24.93 25.75
N PHE A 176 -7.58 -26.04 26.04
CA PHE A 176 -7.86 -26.52 27.40
C PHE A 176 -8.52 -25.45 28.28
N LEU A 177 -9.54 -24.77 27.73
CA LEU A 177 -10.33 -23.73 28.39
C LEU A 177 -11.79 -24.17 28.54
N SER A 178 -12.55 -23.48 29.39
CA SER A 178 -14.01 -23.56 29.37
C SER A 178 -14.60 -22.72 28.23
N GLU A 179 -15.77 -23.11 27.71
CA GLU A 179 -16.47 -22.32 26.69
C GLU A 179 -16.76 -20.88 27.15
N ALA A 180 -17.12 -20.70 28.42
CA ALA A 180 -17.30 -19.37 29.03
C ALA A 180 -16.00 -18.54 29.04
N SER A 181 -14.84 -19.18 29.23
CA SER A 181 -13.54 -18.49 29.14
C SER A 181 -13.25 -18.06 27.71
N VAL A 182 -13.56 -18.91 26.72
CA VAL A 182 -13.42 -18.57 25.30
C VAL A 182 -14.33 -17.41 24.92
N GLU A 183 -15.58 -17.40 25.36
CA GLU A 183 -16.53 -16.31 25.11
C GLU A 183 -16.03 -14.97 25.70
N LYS A 184 -15.46 -15.02 26.91
CA LYS A 184 -14.84 -13.85 27.53
C LYS A 184 -13.66 -13.32 26.72
N HIS A 185 -12.78 -14.20 26.22
CA HIS A 185 -11.69 -13.79 25.33
C HIS A 185 -12.19 -13.19 24.02
N ILE A 186 -13.20 -13.79 23.39
CA ILE A 186 -13.80 -13.28 22.14
C ILE A 186 -14.42 -11.91 22.36
N THR A 187 -15.12 -11.70 23.47
CA THR A 187 -15.70 -10.39 23.82
C THR A 187 -14.61 -9.33 24.00
N ALA A 188 -13.52 -9.67 24.70
CA ALA A 188 -12.38 -8.77 24.87
C ALA A 188 -11.67 -8.46 23.55
N ILE A 189 -11.53 -9.45 22.65
CA ILE A 189 -11.00 -9.27 21.30
C ILE A 189 -11.88 -8.28 20.53
N PHE A 190 -13.19 -8.47 20.50
CA PHE A 190 -14.09 -7.55 19.79
C PHE A 190 -13.97 -6.12 20.30
N GLN A 191 -13.91 -5.92 21.61
CA GLN A 191 -13.72 -4.61 22.21
C GLN A 191 -12.38 -3.98 21.80
N LYS A 192 -11.28 -4.74 21.87
CA LYS A 192 -9.94 -4.25 21.51
C LYS A 192 -9.79 -3.97 20.01
N LEU A 193 -10.48 -4.71 19.16
CA LEU A 193 -10.53 -4.46 17.72
C LEU A 193 -11.51 -3.33 17.34
N GLY A 194 -12.33 -2.85 18.28
CA GLY A 194 -13.34 -1.81 18.03
C GLY A 194 -14.55 -2.32 17.23
N LEU A 195 -14.89 -3.60 17.36
CA LEU A 195 -16.01 -4.24 16.67
C LEU A 195 -17.29 -4.07 17.50
N GLU A 196 -18.04 -3.00 17.22
CA GLU A 196 -19.29 -2.70 17.91
C GLU A 196 -20.41 -3.70 17.54
N PRO A 197 -21.38 -3.94 18.44
CA PRO A 197 -22.46 -4.90 18.21
C PRO A 197 -23.41 -4.57 17.05
N ASP A 198 -23.40 -3.33 16.54
CA ASP A 198 -24.47 -2.78 15.68
C ASP A 198 -24.04 -2.49 14.22
N GLU A 199 -22.77 -2.73 13.86
CA GLU A 199 -22.29 -2.52 12.49
C GLU A 199 -22.57 -3.73 11.59
N GLY A 200 -23.82 -3.88 11.12
CA GLY A 200 -24.25 -4.54 9.86
C GLY A 200 -23.71 -5.94 9.46
N GLY A 201 -22.83 -6.55 10.24
CA GLY A 201 -21.96 -7.64 9.84
C GLY A 201 -21.61 -8.56 11.01
N ASN A 202 -21.20 -9.78 10.68
CA ASN A 202 -20.85 -10.76 11.70
C ASN A 202 -19.49 -10.40 12.32
N ARG A 203 -19.47 -9.87 13.54
CA ARG A 203 -18.24 -9.50 14.29
C ARG A 203 -17.17 -10.59 14.31
N ARG A 204 -17.61 -11.85 14.28
CA ARG A 204 -16.71 -13.01 14.22
C ARG A 204 -15.99 -13.09 12.88
N VAL A 205 -16.70 -12.84 11.78
CA VAL A 205 -16.12 -12.74 10.43
C VAL A 205 -15.21 -11.52 10.33
N LEU A 206 -15.61 -10.37 10.86
CA LEU A 206 -14.76 -9.16 10.87
C LEU A 206 -13.46 -9.38 11.65
N ALA A 207 -13.53 -10.04 12.80
CA ALA A 207 -12.34 -10.42 13.56
C ALA A 207 -11.44 -11.40 12.79
N ALA A 208 -12.04 -12.38 12.09
CA ALA A 208 -11.29 -13.31 11.23
C ALA A 208 -10.57 -12.57 10.09
N ILE A 209 -11.25 -11.66 9.40
CA ILE A 209 -10.67 -10.82 8.34
C ILE A 209 -9.50 -10.00 8.90
N ALA A 210 -9.69 -9.31 10.02
CA ALA A 210 -8.63 -8.53 10.66
C ALA A 210 -7.39 -9.37 11.00
N HIS A 211 -7.57 -10.65 11.38
CA HIS A 211 -6.48 -11.58 11.60
C HIS A 211 -5.74 -11.95 10.30
N LEU A 212 -6.47 -12.28 9.24
CA LEU A 212 -5.90 -12.65 7.94
C LEU A 212 -5.15 -11.49 7.28
N GLU A 213 -5.68 -10.28 7.39
CA GLU A 213 -5.03 -9.05 6.92
C GLU A 213 -3.71 -8.81 7.65
N SER A 214 -3.68 -8.99 8.98
CA SER A 214 -2.48 -8.78 9.81
C SER A 214 -1.38 -9.81 9.57
N THR A 215 -1.75 -11.05 9.22
CA THR A 215 -0.81 -12.15 8.94
C THR A 215 -0.48 -12.27 7.45
N GLY A 216 -1.10 -11.43 6.62
CA GLY A 216 -0.90 -11.38 5.18
C GLY A 216 -1.42 -12.58 4.39
N SER A 217 -2.35 -13.32 4.96
CA SER A 217 -2.95 -14.53 4.39
C SER A 217 -4.36 -14.29 3.83
N ILE A 218 -4.59 -13.16 3.15
CA ILE A 218 -5.87 -12.93 2.47
C ILE A 218 -5.86 -13.74 1.16
N PRO A 219 -6.81 -14.67 0.94
CA PRO A 219 -7.03 -15.19 -0.39
C PRO A 219 -7.58 -14.06 -1.26
N ALA A 220 -6.93 -13.79 -2.40
CA ALA A 220 -7.37 -12.78 -3.35
C ALA A 220 -8.89 -12.86 -3.56
N THR A 221 -9.57 -11.72 -3.46
CA THR A 221 -10.99 -11.60 -3.80
C THR A 221 -11.21 -12.25 -5.16
N PRO A 222 -12.11 -13.26 -5.29
CA PRO A 222 -12.37 -13.84 -6.60
C PRO A 222 -12.93 -12.74 -7.52
N PRO A 223 -12.43 -12.59 -8.75
CA PRO A 223 -12.96 -11.62 -9.69
C PRO A 223 -14.37 -12.07 -10.08
N GLY A 224 -15.40 -11.33 -9.66
CA GLY A 224 -16.76 -11.53 -10.13
C GLY A 224 -17.88 -11.48 -9.10
N ALA A 225 -17.86 -10.56 -8.13
CA ALA A 225 -19.13 -10.12 -7.57
C ALA A 225 -19.78 -9.17 -8.59
N PRO A 226 -20.93 -9.52 -9.20
CA PRO A 226 -21.62 -8.60 -10.10
C PRO A 226 -22.14 -7.41 -9.30
N GLU A 227 -21.92 -6.21 -9.81
CA GLU A 227 -22.47 -4.98 -9.28
C GLU A 227 -24.00 -5.10 -9.12
N PRO A 228 -24.59 -4.55 -8.03
CA PRO A 228 -26.04 -4.51 -7.90
C PRO A 228 -26.62 -3.66 -9.03
N ASN A 229 -27.31 -4.36 -9.93
CA ASN A 229 -27.97 -3.88 -11.13
C ASN A 229 -28.78 -2.59 -10.89
N ALA A 230 -28.23 -1.45 -11.30
CA ALA A 230 -28.95 -0.18 -11.37
C ALA A 230 -29.77 -0.11 -12.66
N GLN A 231 -30.86 -0.89 -12.75
CA GLN A 231 -31.82 -0.78 -13.85
C GLN A 231 -33.20 -1.35 -13.47
N MET A 232 -34.07 -0.49 -12.94
CA MET A 232 -35.54 -0.50 -13.05
C MET A 232 -36.02 0.87 -12.54
N GLY A 233 -36.73 1.75 -13.25
CA GLY A 233 -37.18 1.78 -14.63
C GLY A 233 -37.79 3.17 -14.89
N THR A 234 -37.53 3.76 -16.05
CA THR A 234 -38.35 4.86 -16.56
C THR A 234 -39.55 4.27 -17.25
N ALA A 235 -40.71 4.34 -16.59
CA ALA A 235 -41.99 4.12 -17.25
C ALA A 235 -42.27 5.29 -18.19
N SER A 236 -42.52 4.97 -19.45
CA SER A 236 -43.31 5.76 -20.41
C SER A 236 -44.08 4.79 -21.28
#